data_AF-A0A7R7XSE9-F1
#
_entry.id   AF-A0A7R7XSE9-F1
#
_cell.length_a   1.000
_cell.length_b   1.000
_cell.length_c   1.000
_cell.angle_alpha   90.00
_cell.angle_beta   90.00
_cell.angle_gamma   90.00
#
_symmetry.space_group_name_H-M   'P 1'
#
loop_
_entity.id
_entity.type
_entity.pdbx_description
1 polymer ?
#
loop_
_entity_poly.entity_id
_entity_poly.type
_entity_poly.pdbx_seq_one_letter_code
_entity_poly.pdbx_strand_id
1 'polypeptide(L)'
;MSFYAPGWDYNRLLNATSADWMTLTDEQHSTMMTGLKEAGLFDGVVAEFERRDRGKEDAIEAAKPEEQRLAERELNAPYIDTLKRVFRFDTDWSEWGFVVFRAGLYGAQHEARWEEFRARWDLIFEQEFNAHRGYHPKSDRAMELFRFRWVEDQALDMAAPEEVSRRFDSMWQDLPRGFTTSTCLMVTPEVVDSILNSPLPSSAKQRERVRLPFVVAVSRSAHVPFPEEEEEDVFGADFKGHFHVAVESLLGTFYGIVALDIIDLPILVVGMTNERDVWCHPHRGGVRHYEEGEV
;
A
#
# COMPACT_ATOMS: atom_id res chain seq x y z
N MET A 1 -5.15 31.80 22.15
CA MET A 1 -4.73 30.97 23.30
C MET A 1 -3.68 30.00 22.79
N SER A 2 -2.68 29.65 23.61
CA SER A 2 -1.71 28.61 23.23
C SER A 2 -2.41 27.25 23.24
N PHE A 3 -2.26 26.46 22.17
CA PHE A 3 -2.75 25.07 22.11
C PHE A 3 -1.75 24.08 22.74
N TYR A 4 -0.57 24.55 23.15
CA TYR A 4 0.38 23.74 23.91
C TYR A 4 -0.08 23.59 25.37
N ALA A 5 0.08 22.37 25.90
CA ALA A 5 -0.14 22.11 27.33
C ALA A 5 0.82 22.93 28.23
N PRO A 6 0.50 23.11 29.52
CA PRO A 6 1.38 23.86 30.43
C PRO A 6 2.80 23.28 30.47
N GLY A 7 3.80 24.12 30.18
CA GLY A 7 5.21 23.70 30.12
C GLY A 7 5.61 23.01 28.82
N TRP A 8 4.73 22.97 27.82
CA TRP A 8 5.02 22.54 26.46
C TRP A 8 5.17 23.75 25.53
N ASP A 9 6.13 23.63 24.61
CA ASP A 9 6.34 24.55 23.50
C ASP A 9 6.84 23.75 22.29
N TYR A 10 6.99 24.41 21.14
CA TYR A 10 7.43 23.77 19.90
C TYR A 10 8.78 23.05 20.05
N ASN A 11 9.71 23.61 20.82
CA ASN A 11 11.03 23.02 20.98
C ASN A 11 10.98 21.77 21.86
N ARG A 12 10.18 21.79 22.93
CA ARG A 12 9.93 20.62 23.77
C ARG A 12 9.18 19.55 23.00
N LEU A 13 8.20 19.92 22.17
CA LEU A 13 7.47 18.99 21.29
C LEU A 13 8.44 18.18 20.40
N LEU A 14 9.39 18.86 19.74
CA LEU A 14 10.36 18.21 18.85
C LEU A 14 11.43 17.37 19.58
N ASN A 15 11.60 17.58 20.89
CA ASN A 15 12.63 16.93 21.70
C ASN A 15 12.08 16.02 22.80
N ALA A 16 10.76 15.91 22.92
CA ALA A 16 10.09 15.12 23.94
C ALA A 16 10.44 13.65 23.80
N THR A 17 10.80 13.03 24.93
CA THR A 17 10.97 11.59 25.04
C THR A 17 9.62 10.89 25.17
N SER A 18 9.56 9.58 24.97
CA SER A 18 8.33 8.79 25.20
C SER A 18 7.78 9.00 26.62
N ALA A 19 8.66 9.21 27.62
CA ALA A 19 8.25 9.50 29.00
C ALA A 19 7.62 10.89 29.15
N ASP A 20 8.08 11.90 28.39
CA ASP A 20 7.47 13.22 28.37
C ASP A 20 6.05 13.15 27.79
N TRP A 21 5.85 12.41 26.70
CA TRP A 21 4.53 12.23 26.09
C TRP A 21 3.50 11.60 27.04
N MET A 22 3.95 10.69 27.91
CA MET A 22 3.09 10.06 28.93
C MET A 22 2.70 10.99 30.10
N THR A 23 3.27 12.20 30.17
CA THR A 23 2.86 13.22 31.16
C THR A 23 1.65 14.03 30.73
N LEU A 24 1.26 13.94 29.46
CA LEU A 24 0.07 14.60 28.93
C LEU A 24 -1.17 13.76 29.18
N THR A 25 -2.27 14.43 29.53
CA THR A 25 -3.60 13.82 29.48
C THR A 25 -4.08 13.69 28.04
N ASP A 26 -5.01 12.77 27.78
CA ASP A 26 -5.58 12.54 26.43
C ASP A 26 -6.19 13.82 25.84
N GLU A 27 -6.82 14.64 26.67
CA GLU A 27 -7.43 15.92 26.28
C GLU A 27 -6.37 16.97 25.89
N GLN A 28 -5.24 17.00 26.60
CA GLN A 28 -4.11 17.87 26.25
C GLN A 28 -3.42 17.39 24.98
N HIS A 29 -3.31 16.08 24.77
CA HIS A 29 -2.76 15.50 23.56
C HIS A 29 -3.62 15.86 22.34
N SER A 30 -4.93 15.65 22.44
CA SER A 30 -5.89 16.00 21.38
C SER A 30 -5.88 17.49 21.05
N THR A 31 -5.93 18.36 22.08
CA THR A 31 -5.92 19.82 21.89
C THR A 31 -4.65 20.30 21.20
N MET A 32 -3.49 19.74 21.57
CA MET A 32 -2.21 20.12 20.99
C MET A 32 -2.09 19.67 19.53
N MET A 33 -2.57 18.46 19.19
CA MET A 33 -2.52 17.95 17.81
C MET A 33 -3.50 18.69 16.89
N THR A 34 -4.70 18.99 17.36
CA THR A 34 -5.67 19.80 16.60
C THR A 34 -5.13 21.22 16.38
N GLY A 35 -4.58 21.85 17.41
CA GLY A 35 -3.98 23.18 17.29
C GLY A 35 -2.78 23.24 16.35
N LEU A 36 -1.95 22.18 16.28
CA LEU A 36 -0.86 22.08 15.31
C LEU A 36 -1.36 21.98 13.86
N LYS A 37 -2.46 21.26 13.64
CA LYS A 37 -3.11 21.14 12.32
C LYS A 37 -3.72 22.47 11.88
N GLU A 38 -4.50 23.10 12.75
CA GLU A 38 -5.13 24.40 12.46
C GLU A 38 -4.10 25.51 12.25
N ALA A 39 -2.94 25.43 12.89
CA ALA A 39 -1.83 26.37 12.70
C ALA A 39 -0.96 26.07 11.48
N GLY A 40 -1.22 25.00 10.71
CA GLY A 40 -0.39 24.59 9.57
C GLY A 40 1.03 24.15 9.94
N LEU A 41 1.27 23.81 11.21
CA LEU A 41 2.60 23.42 11.72
C LEU A 41 2.78 21.90 11.80
N PHE A 42 1.70 21.14 11.67
CA PHE A 42 1.68 19.68 11.82
C PHE A 42 2.65 18.99 10.84
N ASP A 43 2.64 19.37 9.57
CA ASP A 43 3.48 18.74 8.55
C ASP A 43 4.97 19.00 8.80
N GLY A 44 5.33 20.21 9.26
CA GLY A 44 6.69 20.55 9.64
C GLY A 44 7.19 19.75 10.85
N VAL A 45 6.33 19.49 11.82
CA VAL A 45 6.63 18.63 12.97
C VAL A 45 6.85 17.18 12.54
N VAL A 46 5.98 16.64 11.68
CA VAL A 46 6.12 15.29 11.13
C VAL A 46 7.41 15.15 10.35
N ALA A 47 7.72 16.11 9.45
CA ALA A 47 8.93 16.11 8.65
C ALA A 47 10.21 16.14 9.51
N GLU A 48 10.21 16.89 10.62
CA GLU A 48 11.33 16.95 11.55
C GLU A 48 11.51 15.64 12.34
N PHE A 49 10.43 14.99 12.76
CA PHE A 49 10.50 13.66 13.36
C PHE A 49 11.06 12.63 12.38
N GLU A 50 10.58 12.64 11.14
CA GLU A 50 11.11 11.77 10.10
C GLU A 50 12.58 12.04 9.80
N ARG A 51 13.01 13.31 9.74
CA ARG A 51 14.41 13.69 9.53
C ARG A 51 15.30 13.15 10.66
N ARG A 52 14.81 13.20 11.90
CA ARG A 52 15.54 12.70 13.07
C ARG A 52 15.60 11.19 13.12
N ASP A 53 14.51 10.51 12.76
CA ASP A 53 14.49 9.05 12.70
C ASP A 53 15.35 8.54 11.56
N ARG A 54 15.32 9.18 10.38
CA ARG A 54 16.30 8.95 9.29
C ARG A 54 17.72 9.13 9.79
N GLY A 55 18.02 10.21 10.52
CA GLY A 55 19.36 10.45 11.06
C GLY A 55 19.80 9.42 12.12
N LYS A 56 18.88 8.89 12.93
CA LYS A 56 19.17 7.79 13.87
C LYS A 56 19.36 6.48 13.14
N GLU A 57 18.53 6.19 12.15
CA GLU A 57 18.65 5.00 11.29
C GLU A 57 19.99 5.03 10.54
N ASP A 58 20.37 6.17 9.96
CA ASP A 58 21.66 6.39 9.30
C ASP A 58 22.83 6.21 10.28
N ALA A 59 22.71 6.68 11.52
CA ALA A 59 23.74 6.51 12.55
C ALA A 59 23.85 5.07 13.04
N ILE A 60 22.73 4.36 13.21
CA ILE A 60 22.67 2.94 13.55
C ILE A 60 23.25 2.10 12.41
N GLU A 61 22.89 2.43 11.17
CA GLU A 61 23.39 1.80 9.95
C GLU A 61 24.89 2.06 9.76
N ALA A 62 25.37 3.27 10.03
CA ALA A 62 26.79 3.60 10.00
C ALA A 62 27.59 2.91 11.11
N ALA A 63 26.95 2.55 12.22
CA ALA A 63 27.57 1.82 13.33
C ALA A 63 27.67 0.31 13.09
N LYS A 64 27.02 -0.23 12.05
CA LYS A 64 27.13 -1.65 11.69
C LYS A 64 28.46 -1.95 10.98
N PRO A 65 29.10 -3.11 11.28
CA PRO A 65 30.22 -3.61 10.50
C PRO A 65 29.90 -3.65 9.00
N GLU A 66 30.86 -3.29 8.16
CA GLU A 66 30.68 -3.17 6.70
C GLU A 66 30.20 -4.47 6.04
N GLU A 67 30.66 -5.62 6.51
CA GLU A 67 30.18 -6.96 6.08
C GLU A 67 28.71 -7.19 6.43
N GLN A 68 28.25 -6.68 7.57
CA GLN A 68 26.87 -6.77 8.02
C GLN A 68 25.96 -5.81 7.24
N ARG A 69 26.48 -4.62 6.90
CA ARG A 69 25.79 -3.66 6.00
C ARG A 69 25.66 -4.19 4.59
N LEU A 70 26.69 -4.85 4.06
CA LEU A 70 26.67 -5.46 2.73
C LEU A 70 25.70 -6.64 2.68
N ALA A 71 25.73 -7.52 3.68
CA ALA A 71 24.79 -8.64 3.77
C ALA A 71 23.33 -8.18 3.95
N GLU A 72 23.07 -7.10 4.70
CA GLU A 72 21.73 -6.55 4.90
C GLU A 72 21.24 -5.68 3.72
N ARG A 73 22.13 -5.01 2.98
CA ARG A 73 21.80 -4.25 1.76
C ARG A 73 21.49 -5.14 0.57
N GLU A 74 22.15 -6.30 0.45
CA GLU A 74 22.02 -7.16 -0.72
C GLU A 74 20.82 -8.12 -0.66
N LEU A 75 20.23 -8.37 0.53
CA LEU A 75 19.32 -9.53 0.73
C LEU A 75 18.07 -9.27 1.58
N ASN A 76 17.78 -8.03 1.99
CA ASN A 76 16.51 -7.74 2.64
C ASN A 76 15.36 -7.73 1.62
N ALA A 77 14.28 -8.43 1.94
CA ALA A 77 13.09 -8.42 1.10
C ALA A 77 12.53 -6.98 0.99
N PRO A 78 12.01 -6.57 -0.18
CA PRO A 78 11.71 -5.17 -0.48
C PRO A 78 10.67 -4.53 0.45
N TYR A 79 9.84 -5.34 1.11
CA TYR A 79 8.82 -4.91 2.05
C TYR A 79 9.32 -4.68 3.49
N ILE A 80 10.56 -5.05 3.84
CA ILE A 80 11.03 -5.00 5.25
C ILE A 80 11.04 -3.59 5.83
N ASP A 81 11.56 -2.62 5.09
CA ASP A 81 11.61 -1.23 5.59
C ASP A 81 10.22 -0.60 5.66
N THR A 82 9.33 -0.98 4.75
CA THR A 82 7.91 -0.64 4.82
C THR A 82 7.29 -1.16 6.11
N LEU A 83 7.48 -2.44 6.44
CA LEU A 83 6.89 -3.05 7.63
C LEU A 83 7.43 -2.45 8.93
N LYS A 84 8.72 -2.10 8.98
CA LYS A 84 9.29 -1.34 10.11
C LYS A 84 8.55 -0.02 10.34
N ARG A 85 8.18 0.69 9.26
CA ARG A 85 7.46 1.97 9.34
C ARG A 85 6.00 1.78 9.72
N VAL A 86 5.31 0.82 9.10
CA VAL A 86 3.90 0.50 9.40
C VAL A 86 3.75 0.14 10.89
N PHE A 87 4.62 -0.74 11.38
CA PHE A 87 4.59 -1.25 12.74
C PHE A 87 5.57 -0.55 13.68
N ARG A 88 5.95 0.71 13.41
CA ARG A 88 6.99 1.43 14.17
C ARG A 88 6.73 1.56 15.67
N PHE A 89 5.46 1.47 16.07
CA PHE A 89 5.02 1.59 17.47
C PHE A 89 4.60 0.27 18.11
N ASP A 90 4.69 -0.84 17.36
CA ASP A 90 4.24 -2.14 17.83
C ASP A 90 5.45 -2.95 18.30
N THR A 91 5.28 -3.70 19.39
CA THR A 91 6.36 -4.52 19.96
C THR A 91 6.72 -5.70 19.06
N ASP A 92 5.74 -6.19 18.28
CA ASP A 92 5.89 -7.24 17.28
C ASP A 92 5.05 -6.91 16.04
N TRP A 93 5.47 -7.41 14.88
CA TRP A 93 4.69 -7.28 13.65
C TRP A 93 3.43 -8.13 13.70
N SER A 94 2.33 -7.53 13.25
CA SER A 94 1.05 -8.22 13.05
C SER A 94 0.90 -8.68 11.59
N GLU A 95 -0.22 -9.35 11.29
CA GLU A 95 -0.59 -9.68 9.93
C GLU A 95 -0.63 -8.42 9.04
N TRP A 96 -0.21 -8.58 7.79
CA TRP A 96 -0.17 -7.50 6.80
C TRP A 96 -0.49 -8.01 5.40
N GLY A 97 -0.87 -7.09 4.53
CA GLY A 97 -1.14 -7.36 3.12
C GLY A 97 -2.33 -6.55 2.63
N PHE A 98 -3.16 -7.17 1.78
CA PHE A 98 -4.26 -6.47 1.14
C PHE A 98 -5.61 -7.10 1.47
N VAL A 99 -6.64 -6.28 1.55
CA VAL A 99 -8.02 -6.72 1.43
C VAL A 99 -8.34 -6.89 -0.05
N VAL A 100 -8.86 -8.06 -0.42
CA VAL A 100 -9.14 -8.44 -1.81
C VAL A 100 -10.61 -8.79 -1.96
N PHE A 101 -11.32 -8.07 -2.80
CA PHE A 101 -12.73 -8.31 -3.09
C PHE A 101 -12.87 -9.16 -4.35
N ARG A 102 -13.62 -10.27 -4.23
CA ARG A 102 -14.09 -11.03 -5.40
C ARG A 102 -15.30 -10.29 -5.97
N ALA A 103 -15.13 -9.69 -7.14
CA ALA A 103 -16.15 -8.87 -7.80
C ALA A 103 -16.71 -9.53 -9.07
N GLY A 104 -16.68 -10.86 -9.14
CA GLY A 104 -17.21 -11.61 -10.26
C GLY A 104 -17.01 -13.11 -10.17
N LEU A 105 -17.50 -13.80 -11.19
CA LEU A 105 -17.39 -15.25 -11.35
C LEU A 105 -18.04 -16.03 -10.20
N TYR A 106 -19.14 -15.55 -9.62
CA TYR A 106 -19.88 -16.31 -8.61
C TYR A 106 -20.75 -17.41 -9.24
N GLY A 107 -20.91 -18.52 -8.52
CA GLY A 107 -21.80 -19.62 -8.89
C GLY A 107 -21.07 -20.90 -9.27
N ALA A 108 -21.77 -22.03 -9.17
CA ALA A 108 -21.18 -23.37 -9.26
C ALA A 108 -20.40 -23.62 -10.57
N GLN A 109 -20.82 -23.00 -11.67
CA GLN A 109 -20.16 -23.12 -12.98
C GLN A 109 -18.81 -22.37 -13.07
N HIS A 110 -18.53 -21.47 -12.12
CA HIS A 110 -17.35 -20.62 -12.12
C HIS A 110 -16.38 -20.94 -10.97
N GLU A 111 -16.79 -21.71 -9.96
CA GLU A 111 -15.93 -22.06 -8.81
C GLU A 111 -14.63 -22.75 -9.23
N ALA A 112 -14.67 -23.70 -10.18
CA ALA A 112 -13.44 -24.36 -10.64
C ALA A 112 -12.43 -23.37 -11.25
N ARG A 113 -12.93 -22.36 -11.97
CA ARG A 113 -12.09 -21.30 -12.55
C ARG A 113 -11.59 -20.33 -11.47
N TRP A 114 -12.39 -20.07 -10.45
CA TRP A 114 -11.99 -19.29 -9.28
C TRP A 114 -10.89 -20.00 -8.48
N GLU A 115 -11.02 -21.30 -8.26
CA GLU A 115 -9.99 -22.12 -7.60
C GLU A 115 -8.69 -22.14 -8.41
N GLU A 116 -8.76 -22.28 -9.73
CA GLU A 116 -7.59 -22.20 -10.61
C GLU A 116 -6.91 -20.83 -10.51
N PHE A 117 -7.70 -19.75 -10.51
CA PHE A 117 -7.20 -18.40 -10.29
C PHE A 117 -6.50 -18.26 -8.95
N ARG A 118 -7.09 -18.76 -7.86
CA ARG A 118 -6.50 -18.69 -6.51
C ARG A 118 -5.20 -19.46 -6.42
N ALA A 119 -5.16 -20.68 -6.96
CA ALA A 119 -3.93 -21.47 -7.03
C ALA A 119 -2.83 -20.75 -7.84
N ARG A 120 -3.22 -20.11 -8.95
CA ARG A 120 -2.30 -19.33 -9.78
C ARG A 120 -1.79 -18.08 -9.06
N TRP A 121 -2.67 -17.37 -8.36
CA TRP A 121 -2.36 -16.21 -7.53
C TRP A 121 -1.35 -16.58 -6.44
N ASP A 122 -1.65 -17.62 -5.67
CA ASP A 122 -0.78 -18.07 -4.58
C ASP A 122 0.59 -18.50 -5.08
N LEU A 123 0.66 -19.17 -6.24
CA LEU A 123 1.93 -19.53 -6.89
C LEU A 123 2.79 -18.31 -7.23
N ILE A 124 2.19 -17.21 -7.71
CA ILE A 124 2.92 -15.98 -8.05
C ILE A 124 3.63 -15.43 -6.80
N PHE A 125 2.92 -15.31 -5.69
CA PHE A 125 3.49 -14.79 -4.44
C PHE A 125 4.44 -15.78 -3.77
N GLU A 126 4.18 -17.08 -3.88
CA GLU A 126 5.11 -18.09 -3.39
C GLU A 126 6.48 -17.99 -4.11
N GLN A 127 6.49 -17.76 -5.42
CA GLN A 127 7.71 -17.54 -6.18
C GLN A 127 8.45 -16.27 -5.77
N GLU A 128 7.72 -15.19 -5.51
CA GLU A 128 8.29 -13.95 -4.99
C GLU A 128 8.92 -14.15 -3.61
N PHE A 129 8.23 -14.86 -2.71
CA PHE A 129 8.75 -15.17 -1.38
C PHE A 129 9.93 -16.13 -1.40
N ASN A 130 9.93 -17.13 -2.28
CA ASN A 130 11.04 -18.08 -2.40
C ASN A 130 12.37 -17.39 -2.75
N ALA A 131 12.35 -16.24 -3.43
CA ALA A 131 13.56 -15.46 -3.70
C ALA A 131 14.19 -14.86 -2.44
N HIS A 132 13.44 -14.77 -1.33
CA HIS A 132 13.86 -14.10 -0.09
C HIS A 132 13.80 -15.01 1.15
N ARG A 133 13.35 -16.25 1.01
CA ARG A 133 13.21 -17.22 2.10
C ARG A 133 14.54 -17.76 2.60
N GLY A 134 14.69 -17.84 3.92
CA GLY A 134 15.85 -18.40 4.60
C GLY A 134 17.07 -17.47 4.67
N TYR A 135 16.98 -16.25 4.13
CA TYR A 135 18.08 -15.29 4.15
C TYR A 135 18.13 -14.49 5.46
N HIS A 136 16.97 -14.15 6.05
CA HIS A 136 16.92 -13.38 7.28
C HIS A 136 15.66 -13.70 8.11
N PRO A 137 15.77 -13.92 9.44
CA PRO A 137 14.62 -14.29 10.27
C PRO A 137 13.46 -13.29 10.23
N LYS A 138 13.75 -11.98 10.10
CA LYS A 138 12.67 -10.97 9.95
C LYS A 138 11.98 -11.05 8.59
N SER A 139 12.70 -11.43 7.53
CA SER A 139 12.08 -11.67 6.22
C SER A 139 11.16 -12.87 6.29
N ASP A 140 11.64 -13.99 6.85
CA ASP A 140 10.84 -15.19 7.05
C ASP A 140 9.60 -14.89 7.89
N ARG A 141 9.75 -14.14 8.98
CA ARG A 141 8.62 -13.71 9.80
C ARG A 141 7.64 -12.81 9.05
N ALA A 142 8.11 -11.87 8.24
CA ALA A 142 7.23 -11.05 7.40
C ALA A 142 6.44 -11.92 6.42
N MET A 143 7.08 -12.88 5.77
CA MET A 143 6.43 -13.81 4.85
C MET A 143 5.37 -14.67 5.56
N GLU A 144 5.66 -15.15 6.77
CA GLU A 144 4.70 -15.90 7.59
C GLU A 144 3.45 -15.09 7.96
N LEU A 145 3.59 -13.76 8.15
CA LEU A 145 2.53 -12.85 8.56
C LEU A 145 1.73 -12.30 7.37
N PHE A 146 2.22 -12.48 6.15
CA PHE A 146 1.57 -11.93 4.96
C PHE A 146 0.26 -12.67 4.65
N ARG A 147 -0.84 -11.94 4.43
CA ARG A 147 -2.13 -12.50 4.03
C ARG A 147 -2.83 -11.63 3.00
N PHE A 148 -3.63 -12.29 2.17
CA PHE A 148 -4.74 -11.65 1.47
C PHE A 148 -6.03 -11.90 2.26
N ARG A 149 -6.72 -10.83 2.64
CA ARG A 149 -8.03 -10.92 3.29
C ARG A 149 -9.11 -10.88 2.23
N TRP A 150 -9.57 -12.06 1.85
CA TRP A 150 -10.59 -12.22 0.82
C TRP A 150 -11.97 -11.88 1.34
N VAL A 151 -12.65 -10.99 0.63
CA VAL A 151 -14.07 -10.68 0.82
C VAL A 151 -14.82 -11.29 -0.35
N GLU A 152 -15.50 -12.40 -0.06
CA GLU A 152 -16.28 -13.18 -1.01
C GLU A 152 -17.75 -13.10 -0.62
N ASP A 153 -18.42 -12.06 -1.11
CA ASP A 153 -19.85 -11.80 -0.88
C ASP A 153 -20.54 -11.80 -2.24
N GLN A 154 -21.53 -12.67 -2.42
CA GLN A 154 -22.27 -12.79 -3.67
C GLN A 154 -23.00 -11.49 -4.06
N ALA A 155 -23.28 -10.60 -3.11
CA ALA A 155 -23.82 -9.28 -3.40
C ALA A 155 -22.85 -8.39 -4.21
N LEU A 156 -21.57 -8.76 -4.28
CA LEU A 156 -20.53 -8.05 -5.03
C LEU A 156 -20.30 -8.63 -6.44
N ASP A 157 -21.13 -9.57 -6.90
CA ASP A 157 -21.01 -10.10 -8.25
C ASP A 157 -21.17 -8.97 -9.28
N MET A 158 -20.14 -8.75 -10.09
CA MET A 158 -20.05 -7.65 -11.06
C MET A 158 -20.20 -6.26 -10.43
N ALA A 159 -19.84 -6.10 -9.15
CA ALA A 159 -19.85 -4.81 -8.47
C ALA A 159 -18.94 -3.80 -9.19
N ALA A 160 -19.34 -2.53 -9.18
CA ALA A 160 -18.50 -1.43 -9.65
C ALA A 160 -17.42 -1.08 -8.61
N PRO A 161 -16.29 -0.49 -9.03
CA PRO A 161 -15.23 -0.05 -8.10
C PRO A 161 -15.73 0.83 -6.96
N GLU A 162 -16.72 1.69 -7.20
CA GLU A 162 -17.31 2.58 -6.19
C GLU A 162 -18.04 1.79 -5.09
N GLU A 163 -18.71 0.69 -5.43
CA GLU A 163 -19.39 -0.15 -4.44
C GLU A 163 -18.37 -0.90 -3.57
N VAL A 164 -17.31 -1.43 -4.20
CA VAL A 164 -16.19 -2.06 -3.50
C VAL A 164 -15.50 -1.06 -2.56
N SER A 165 -15.27 0.15 -3.05
CA SER A 165 -14.68 1.25 -2.28
C SER A 165 -15.50 1.58 -1.04
N ARG A 166 -16.83 1.73 -1.17
CA ARG A 166 -17.72 2.00 -0.04
C ARG A 166 -17.67 0.86 0.99
N ARG A 167 -17.66 -0.40 0.52
CA ARG A 167 -17.59 -1.56 1.41
C ARG A 167 -16.26 -1.60 2.17
N PHE A 168 -15.16 -1.33 1.47
CA PHE A 168 -13.84 -1.26 2.08
C PHE A 168 -13.72 -0.15 3.12
N ASP A 169 -14.20 1.06 2.82
CA ASP A 169 -14.18 2.17 3.77
C ASP A 169 -15.02 1.87 5.01
N SER A 170 -16.16 1.17 4.85
CA SER A 170 -17.03 0.79 5.98
C SER A 170 -16.37 -0.15 6.99
N MET A 171 -15.46 -1.02 6.54
CA MET A 171 -14.77 -1.99 7.42
C MET A 171 -13.38 -1.50 7.87
N TRP A 172 -12.94 -0.36 7.34
CA TRP A 172 -11.58 0.15 7.47
C TRP A 172 -11.10 0.27 8.92
N GLN A 173 -11.95 0.80 9.80
CA GLN A 173 -11.60 1.05 11.21
C GLN A 173 -11.40 -0.25 12.01
N ASP A 174 -11.99 -1.35 11.55
CA ASP A 174 -11.91 -2.66 12.18
C ASP A 174 -10.74 -3.51 11.66
N LEU A 175 -10.04 -3.04 10.62
CA LEU A 175 -8.90 -3.74 10.04
C LEU A 175 -7.67 -3.61 10.95
N PRO A 176 -6.85 -4.67 11.09
CA PRO A 176 -5.54 -4.54 11.69
C PRO A 176 -4.68 -3.57 10.89
N ARG A 177 -3.71 -2.96 11.56
CA ARG A 177 -2.83 -1.94 10.99
C ARG A 177 -2.14 -2.35 9.69
N GLY A 178 -1.77 -3.63 9.53
CA GLY A 178 -1.17 -4.13 8.30
C GLY A 178 -2.13 -4.25 7.10
N PHE A 179 -3.42 -3.97 7.28
CA PHE A 179 -4.46 -3.97 6.23
C PHE A 179 -5.14 -2.60 6.07
N THR A 180 -4.82 -1.63 6.93
CA THR A 180 -5.30 -0.26 6.77
C THR A 180 -4.47 0.46 5.69
N THR A 181 -4.63 0.04 4.42
CA THR A 181 -4.03 0.61 3.19
C THR A 181 -4.95 1.54 2.37
N SER A 182 -4.50 2.70 1.87
CA SER A 182 -5.38 3.67 1.18
C SER A 182 -6.12 3.12 -0.07
N THR A 183 -5.76 1.92 -0.51
CA THR A 183 -6.45 1.12 -1.54
C THR A 183 -6.79 -0.29 -1.07
N CYS A 184 -7.84 -0.89 -1.63
CA CYS A 184 -8.06 -2.33 -1.65
C CYS A 184 -7.83 -2.91 -3.05
N LEU A 185 -7.83 -4.24 -3.17
CA LEU A 185 -7.74 -4.94 -4.45
C LEU A 185 -9.10 -5.51 -4.84
N MET A 186 -9.40 -5.49 -6.13
CA MET A 186 -10.65 -5.98 -6.70
C MET A 186 -10.35 -6.95 -7.84
N VAL A 187 -10.99 -8.12 -7.79
CA VAL A 187 -10.84 -9.19 -8.77
C VAL A 187 -12.11 -9.29 -9.60
N THR A 188 -12.05 -8.76 -10.82
CA THR A 188 -13.09 -8.88 -11.84
C THR A 188 -12.85 -10.11 -12.73
N PRO A 189 -13.80 -10.50 -13.59
CA PRO A 189 -13.56 -11.55 -14.59
C PRO A 189 -12.33 -11.27 -15.48
N GLU A 190 -12.08 -10.00 -15.81
CA GLU A 190 -10.91 -9.58 -16.60
C GLU A 190 -9.59 -9.83 -15.85
N VAL A 191 -9.55 -9.55 -14.55
CA VAL A 191 -8.39 -9.86 -13.70
C VAL A 191 -8.11 -11.36 -13.67
N VAL A 192 -9.16 -12.17 -13.57
CA VAL A 192 -9.04 -13.63 -13.61
C VAL A 192 -8.45 -14.09 -14.94
N ASP A 193 -8.95 -13.57 -16.05
CA ASP A 193 -8.41 -13.84 -17.37
C ASP A 193 -6.96 -13.38 -17.53
N SER A 194 -6.62 -12.21 -16.99
CA SER A 194 -5.26 -11.67 -17.00
C SER A 194 -4.28 -12.60 -16.30
N ILE A 195 -4.62 -13.10 -15.10
CA ILE A 195 -3.72 -13.92 -14.27
C ILE A 195 -3.58 -15.35 -14.78
N LEU A 196 -4.65 -15.94 -15.30
CA LEU A 196 -4.61 -17.29 -15.86
C LEU A 196 -3.86 -17.33 -17.19
N ASN A 197 -4.04 -16.32 -18.05
CA ASN A 197 -3.50 -16.33 -19.41
C ASN A 197 -2.16 -15.61 -19.56
N SER A 198 -1.68 -14.89 -18.54
CA SER A 198 -0.38 -14.21 -18.60
C SER A 198 0.78 -15.14 -18.20
N PRO A 199 1.98 -14.93 -18.77
CA PRO A 199 3.21 -15.58 -18.30
C PRO A 199 3.44 -15.28 -16.81
N LEU A 200 4.06 -16.24 -16.10
CA LEU A 200 4.46 -16.02 -14.71
C LEU A 200 5.45 -14.86 -14.63
N PRO A 201 5.40 -14.03 -13.56
CA PRO A 201 6.44 -13.05 -13.28
C PRO A 201 7.85 -13.64 -13.29
N SER A 202 8.00 -14.88 -12.80
CA SER A 202 9.27 -15.60 -12.76
C SER A 202 9.80 -16.07 -14.12
N SER A 203 8.96 -16.10 -15.16
CA SER A 203 9.32 -16.73 -16.46
C SER A 203 10.23 -15.88 -17.34
N ALA A 204 10.13 -14.55 -17.24
CA ALA A 204 10.88 -13.59 -18.03
C ALA A 204 10.84 -12.20 -17.39
N LYS A 205 11.78 -11.33 -17.75
CA LYS A 205 11.78 -9.94 -17.28
C LYS A 205 10.48 -9.24 -17.69
N GLN A 206 10.00 -8.32 -16.85
CA GLN A 206 8.73 -7.61 -17.08
C GLN A 206 8.62 -7.01 -18.50
N ARG A 207 9.68 -6.33 -18.97
CA ARG A 207 9.75 -5.72 -20.31
C ARG A 207 9.70 -6.72 -21.49
N GLU A 208 9.99 -8.00 -21.23
CA GLU A 208 10.03 -9.06 -22.24
C GLU A 208 8.69 -9.80 -22.33
N ARG A 209 7.76 -9.53 -21.41
CA ARG A 209 6.43 -10.15 -21.39
C ARG A 209 5.43 -9.33 -22.20
N VAL A 210 4.74 -10.02 -23.11
CA VAL A 210 3.68 -9.42 -23.94
C VAL A 210 2.51 -8.97 -23.07
N ARG A 211 2.12 -9.79 -22.08
CA ARG A 211 1.05 -9.52 -21.12
C ARG A 211 1.55 -9.63 -19.69
N LEU A 212 1.03 -8.78 -18.82
CA LEU A 212 1.34 -8.78 -17.39
C LEU A 212 0.10 -9.19 -16.60
N PRO A 213 0.22 -10.12 -15.63
CA PRO A 213 -0.85 -10.36 -14.69
C PRO A 213 -1.08 -9.08 -13.88
N PHE A 214 -2.33 -8.62 -13.82
CA PHE A 214 -2.71 -7.43 -13.08
C PHE A 214 -3.92 -7.69 -12.20
N VAL A 215 -4.15 -6.80 -11.24
CA VAL A 215 -5.36 -6.70 -10.42
C VAL A 215 -5.83 -5.25 -10.42
N VAL A 216 -7.12 -4.99 -10.15
CA VAL A 216 -7.63 -3.62 -10.03
C VAL A 216 -7.34 -3.12 -8.61
N ALA A 217 -6.59 -2.03 -8.47
CA ALA A 217 -6.47 -1.29 -7.24
C ALA A 217 -7.61 -0.27 -7.15
N VAL A 218 -8.34 -0.25 -6.04
CA VAL A 218 -9.49 0.63 -5.81
C VAL A 218 -9.20 1.50 -4.58
N SER A 219 -9.21 2.81 -4.78
CA SER A 219 -9.06 3.82 -3.72
C SER A 219 -10.19 3.69 -2.70
N ARG A 220 -9.85 3.83 -1.42
CA ARG A 220 -10.82 3.90 -0.33
C ARG A 220 -11.83 5.04 -0.52
N SER A 221 -11.44 6.11 -1.19
CA SER A 221 -12.28 7.28 -1.43
C SER A 221 -12.95 7.30 -2.81
N ALA A 222 -12.83 6.24 -3.63
CA ALA A 222 -13.40 6.21 -4.98
C ALA A 222 -14.94 6.38 -5.01
N HIS A 223 -15.62 6.05 -3.91
CA HIS A 223 -17.07 6.20 -3.77
C HIS A 223 -17.51 7.63 -3.41
N VAL A 224 -16.58 8.51 -3.02
CA VAL A 224 -16.89 9.89 -2.62
C VAL A 224 -16.96 10.75 -3.89
N PRO A 225 -18.12 11.36 -4.20
CA PRO A 225 -18.20 12.26 -5.35
C PRO A 225 -17.27 13.45 -5.14
N PHE A 226 -16.53 13.84 -6.18
CA PHE A 226 -15.79 15.09 -6.16
C PHE A 226 -16.77 16.27 -6.06
N PRO A 227 -16.54 17.25 -5.18
CA PRO A 227 -17.37 18.43 -5.11
C PRO A 227 -17.32 19.18 -6.46
N GLU A 228 -18.49 19.38 -7.07
CA GLU A 228 -18.67 20.13 -8.31
C GLU A 228 -18.53 21.65 -8.07
N GLU A 229 -17.43 22.16 -7.51
CA GLU A 229 -17.26 23.63 -7.37
C GLU A 229 -15.84 24.15 -7.72
N GLU A 230 -15.85 24.96 -8.78
CA GLU A 230 -15.00 26.10 -9.17
C GLU A 230 -13.54 25.89 -9.63
N GLU A 231 -13.39 25.83 -10.96
CA GLU A 231 -12.37 26.46 -11.84
C GLU A 231 -10.85 26.36 -11.54
N GLU A 232 -10.39 25.59 -10.57
CA GLU A 232 -8.96 25.23 -10.50
C GLU A 232 -8.69 23.88 -11.14
N ASP A 233 -7.62 23.81 -11.94
CA ASP A 233 -7.06 22.58 -12.53
C ASP A 233 -6.47 21.73 -11.39
N VAL A 234 -7.35 21.18 -10.54
CA VAL A 234 -6.98 20.46 -9.33
C VAL A 234 -6.34 19.14 -9.75
N PHE A 235 -5.07 18.99 -9.38
CA PHE A 235 -4.29 17.79 -9.64
C PHE A 235 -5.06 16.53 -9.19
N GLY A 236 -5.37 15.64 -10.13
CA GLY A 236 -6.11 14.41 -9.89
C GLY A 236 -7.63 14.49 -10.07
N ALA A 237 -8.18 15.60 -10.60
CA ALA A 237 -9.61 15.72 -10.90
C ALA A 237 -10.15 14.61 -11.85
N ASP A 238 -9.31 14.14 -12.78
CA ASP A 238 -9.66 13.05 -13.70
C ASP A 238 -9.45 11.64 -13.11
N PHE A 239 -8.98 11.55 -11.85
CA PHE A 239 -8.73 10.26 -11.23
C PHE A 239 -10.03 9.55 -10.85
N LYS A 240 -10.34 8.48 -11.58
CA LYS A 240 -11.54 7.64 -11.39
C LYS A 240 -11.56 6.83 -10.10
N GLY A 241 -10.57 6.99 -9.23
CA GLY A 241 -10.46 6.24 -7.98
C GLY A 241 -10.01 4.79 -8.13
N HIS A 242 -9.69 4.30 -9.33
CA HIS A 242 -9.19 2.94 -9.54
C HIS A 242 -8.28 2.84 -10.77
N PHE A 243 -7.42 1.82 -10.81
CA PHE A 243 -6.49 1.54 -11.91
C PHE A 243 -5.94 0.12 -11.84
N HIS A 244 -5.37 -0.40 -12.93
CA HIS A 244 -4.71 -1.71 -12.93
C HIS A 244 -3.30 -1.61 -12.34
N VAL A 245 -2.95 -2.54 -11.45
CA VAL A 245 -1.61 -2.72 -10.89
C VAL A 245 -1.09 -4.11 -11.23
N ALA A 246 0.16 -4.19 -11.70
CA ALA A 246 0.84 -5.44 -11.94
C ALA A 246 0.96 -6.23 -10.63
N VAL A 247 0.61 -7.51 -10.65
CA VAL A 247 0.59 -8.36 -9.45
C VAL A 247 1.99 -8.43 -8.81
N GLU A 248 3.03 -8.49 -9.63
CA GLU A 248 4.44 -8.55 -9.20
C GLU A 248 4.94 -7.25 -8.53
N SER A 249 4.19 -6.16 -8.63
CA SER A 249 4.54 -4.87 -8.02
C SER A 249 3.91 -4.68 -6.65
N LEU A 250 3.00 -5.58 -6.25
CA LEU A 250 2.19 -5.44 -5.04
C LEU A 250 3.03 -5.39 -3.77
N LEU A 251 3.96 -6.32 -3.57
CA LEU A 251 4.77 -6.36 -2.34
C LEU A 251 6.00 -5.46 -2.45
N GLY A 252 6.64 -5.44 -3.62
CA GLY A 252 7.90 -4.73 -3.82
C GLY A 252 7.79 -3.22 -3.70
N THR A 253 6.64 -2.63 -4.05
CA THR A 253 6.50 -1.16 -4.02
C THR A 253 5.11 -0.69 -3.68
N PHE A 254 4.06 -1.31 -4.24
CA PHE A 254 2.70 -0.79 -4.11
C PHE A 254 2.23 -0.77 -2.66
N TYR A 255 2.43 -1.86 -1.91
CA TYR A 255 2.05 -1.96 -0.51
C TYR A 255 2.66 -0.82 0.32
N GLY A 256 3.93 -0.50 0.10
CA GLY A 256 4.59 0.61 0.80
C GLY A 256 3.97 1.96 0.51
N ILE A 257 3.56 2.21 -0.74
CA ILE A 257 2.88 3.45 -1.10
C ILE A 257 1.54 3.56 -0.38
N VAL A 258 0.72 2.50 -0.41
CA VAL A 258 -0.66 2.57 0.09
C VAL A 258 -0.78 2.34 1.59
N ALA A 259 0.13 1.60 2.22
CA ALA A 259 0.12 1.38 3.67
C ALA A 259 0.66 2.57 4.46
N LEU A 260 1.57 3.34 3.86
CA LEU A 260 2.21 4.51 4.49
C LEU A 260 1.71 5.83 3.91
N ASP A 261 0.84 5.79 2.90
CA ASP A 261 0.28 6.95 2.20
C ASP A 261 1.36 7.93 1.70
N ILE A 262 2.42 7.37 1.11
CA ILE A 262 3.64 8.14 0.75
C ILE A 262 3.42 8.98 -0.51
N ILE A 263 2.57 8.51 -1.43
CA ILE A 263 2.32 9.13 -2.73
C ILE A 263 0.81 9.12 -2.98
N ASP A 264 0.26 10.28 -3.34
CA ASP A 264 -1.13 10.39 -3.75
C ASP A 264 -1.41 9.49 -4.97
N LEU A 265 -2.47 8.68 -4.91
CA LEU A 265 -2.83 7.73 -5.97
C LEU A 265 -2.95 8.37 -7.37
N PRO A 266 -3.50 9.61 -7.54
CA PRO A 266 -3.49 10.28 -8.82
C PRO A 266 -2.09 10.43 -9.45
N ILE A 267 -1.02 10.61 -8.65
CA ILE A 267 0.36 10.70 -9.15
C ILE A 267 0.79 9.41 -9.85
N LEU A 268 0.33 8.26 -9.33
CA LEU A 268 0.70 6.95 -9.89
C LEU A 268 0.14 6.75 -11.30
N VAL A 269 -0.97 7.40 -11.62
CA VAL A 269 -1.70 7.20 -12.88
C VAL A 269 -1.50 8.33 -13.90
N VAL A 270 -0.68 9.35 -13.60
CA VAL A 270 -0.41 10.48 -14.54
C VAL A 270 0.08 9.99 -15.91
N GLY A 271 0.80 8.87 -15.94
CA GLY A 271 1.29 8.27 -17.17
C GLY A 271 0.31 7.33 -17.86
N MET A 272 -0.88 7.08 -17.33
CA MET A 272 -1.86 6.18 -17.92
C MET A 272 -2.73 6.93 -18.92
N THR A 273 -2.75 6.44 -20.16
CA THR A 273 -3.52 7.01 -21.25
C THR A 273 -4.73 6.15 -21.61
N ASN A 274 -4.74 4.89 -21.18
CA ASN A 274 -5.84 3.95 -21.37
C ASN A 274 -6.26 3.33 -20.02
N GLU A 275 -7.55 3.02 -19.86
CA GLU A 275 -8.07 2.32 -18.66
C GLU A 275 -7.44 0.94 -18.46
N ARG A 276 -6.95 0.32 -19.55
CA ARG A 276 -6.25 -0.97 -19.53
C ARG A 276 -4.76 -0.87 -19.26
N ASP A 277 -4.22 0.34 -19.13
CA ASP A 277 -2.81 0.52 -18.77
C ASP A 277 -2.54 -0.06 -17.39
N VAL A 278 -1.37 -0.67 -17.21
CA VAL A 278 -1.01 -1.37 -15.97
C VAL A 278 0.14 -0.64 -15.28
N TRP A 279 -0.09 -0.21 -14.05
CA TRP A 279 0.94 0.38 -13.20
C TRP A 279 1.90 -0.71 -12.71
N CYS A 280 3.20 -0.45 -12.82
CA CYS A 280 4.27 -1.39 -12.52
C CYS A 280 5.26 -0.84 -11.49
N HIS A 281 5.63 0.45 -11.53
CA HIS A 281 6.50 1.06 -10.52
C HIS A 281 6.40 2.59 -10.56
N PRO A 282 6.87 3.32 -9.52
CA PRO A 282 6.75 4.78 -9.47
C PRO A 282 7.78 5.55 -10.33
N HIS A 283 8.79 4.90 -10.91
CA HIS A 283 9.80 5.58 -11.74
C HIS A 283 9.37 5.73 -13.21
N ARG A 284 10.11 6.53 -14.01
CA ARG A 284 9.78 6.79 -15.42
C ARG A 284 9.70 5.48 -16.22
N GLY A 285 8.63 5.30 -16.99
CA GLY A 285 8.35 4.06 -17.74
C GLY A 285 7.65 2.97 -16.91
N GLY A 286 7.13 3.34 -15.73
CA GLY A 286 6.43 2.45 -14.81
C GLY A 286 4.99 2.14 -15.15
N VAL A 287 4.51 2.58 -16.30
CA VAL A 287 3.19 2.23 -16.83
C VAL A 287 3.43 1.37 -18.06
N ARG A 288 2.85 0.17 -18.05
CA ARG A 288 2.76 -0.67 -19.24
C ARG A 288 1.51 -0.24 -19.98
N HIS A 289 1.71 0.46 -21.09
CA HIS A 289 0.61 0.86 -21.93
C HIS A 289 -0.04 -0.35 -22.59
N TYR A 290 -1.36 -0.30 -22.69
CA TYR A 290 -2.13 -1.24 -23.48
C TYR A 290 -1.79 -1.04 -24.95
N GLU A 291 -1.11 -2.02 -25.55
CA GLU A 291 -0.89 -2.07 -26.99
C GLU A 291 -2.05 -2.86 -27.60
N GLU A 292 -2.91 -2.17 -28.36
CA GLU A 292 -3.97 -2.81 -29.14
C GLU A 292 -3.31 -3.47 -30.37
N GLY A 293 -2.86 -4.71 -30.19
CA GLY A 293 -2.08 -5.46 -31.19
C GLY A 293 -2.76 -6.76 -31.61
N GLU A 294 -3.32 -6.72 -32.82
CA GLU A 294 -3.59 -7.76 -33.83
C GLU A 294 -3.93 -9.20 -33.38
N VAL A 295 -5.13 -9.64 -33.81
CA VAL A 295 -5.58 -11.05 -33.84
C VAL A 295 -4.56 -11.96 -34.49
#